data_AF-A0A926FIC3-F1
#
_entry.id   AF-A0A926FIC3-F1
#
_cell.length_a   1.000
_cell.length_b   1.000
_cell.length_c   1.000
_cell.angle_alpha   90.00
_cell.angle_beta   90.00
_cell.angle_gamma   90.00
#
_symmetry.space_group_name_H-M   'P 1'
#
loop_
_entity.id
_entity.type
_entity.pdbx_description
1 polymer ?
#
loop_
_entity_poly.entity_id
_entity_poly.type
_entity_poly.pdbx_seq_one_letter_code
_entity_poly.pdbx_strand_id
1 'polypeptide(L)'
;MSCLQVGSVGKSLIKAGAGDDFKSVSKTLGFSCVGRFIGAGSPRKKPDGKPCNWSLGGLLHLHELEVIDEEGNVHMVFEPATAEQAQALAKQNA
;
A
#
# COMPACT_ATOMS: atom_id res chain seq x y z
N MET A 1 2.08 -3.69 -12.57
CA MET A 1 3.42 -3.19 -12.15
C MET A 1 3.63 -3.56 -10.68
N SER A 2 3.98 -4.82 -10.41
CA SER A 2 4.01 -5.36 -9.03
C SER A 2 5.25 -4.87 -8.28
N CYS A 3 5.05 -3.95 -7.33
CA CYS A 3 6.09 -3.56 -6.39
C CYS A 3 6.06 -4.57 -5.23
N LEU A 4 7.19 -5.21 -4.91
CA LEU A 4 7.25 -6.22 -3.83
C LEU A 4 6.81 -5.68 -2.44
N GLN A 5 6.77 -4.35 -2.28
CA GLN A 5 6.36 -3.65 -1.04
C GLN A 5 4.97 -3.03 -1.12
N VAL A 6 4.17 -3.35 -2.14
CA VAL A 6 2.79 -2.86 -2.26
C VAL A 6 1.89 -3.41 -1.13
N GLY A 7 2.29 -4.50 -0.47
CA GLY A 7 1.70 -4.92 0.79
C GLY A 7 1.99 -3.87 1.86
N SER A 8 0.99 -3.10 2.25
CA SER A 8 1.01 -2.29 3.47
C SER A 8 0.10 -2.98 4.48
N VAL A 9 0.67 -3.46 5.58
CA VAL A 9 -0.15 -3.88 6.74
C VAL A 9 -0.43 -2.66 7.60
N GLY A 10 -1.59 -2.61 8.26
CA GLY A 10 -2.00 -1.43 9.04
C GLY A 10 -0.95 -0.96 10.04
N LYS A 11 -0.22 -1.89 10.69
CA LYS A 11 0.91 -1.57 11.58
C LYS A 11 2.03 -0.78 10.90
N SER A 12 2.36 -1.10 9.64
CA SER A 12 3.40 -0.36 8.89
C SER A 12 2.99 1.09 8.64
N LEU A 13 1.71 1.31 8.34
CA LEU A 13 1.16 2.65 8.12
C LEU A 13 1.14 3.47 9.42
N ILE A 14 0.74 2.84 10.53
CA ILE A 14 0.78 3.48 11.86
C ILE A 14 2.23 3.82 12.25
N LYS A 15 3.18 2.88 12.13
CA LYS A 15 4.61 3.13 12.40
C LYS A 15 5.19 4.24 11.50
N ALA A 16 4.66 4.40 10.29
CA ALA A 16 5.07 5.44 9.35
C ALA A 16 4.38 6.80 9.59
N GLY A 17 3.48 6.92 10.57
CA GLY A 17 2.78 8.17 10.89
C GLY A 17 1.60 8.48 9.97
N ALA A 18 1.02 7.49 9.30
CA ALA A 18 -0.17 7.67 8.47
C ALA A 18 -1.45 7.90 9.30
N GLY A 19 -1.44 7.54 10.58
CA GLY A 19 -2.56 7.67 11.51
C GLY A 19 -2.30 6.94 12.82
N ASP A 20 -3.11 7.21 13.84
CA ASP A 20 -2.88 6.74 15.21
C ASP A 20 -3.40 5.31 15.45
N ASP A 21 -4.36 4.84 14.65
CA ASP A 21 -5.02 3.55 14.82
C ASP A 21 -5.36 2.87 13.49
N PHE A 22 -5.82 1.61 13.55
CA PHE A 22 -6.17 0.86 12.35
C PHE A 22 -7.31 1.50 11.54
N LYS A 23 -8.27 2.14 12.21
CA LYS A 23 -9.42 2.78 11.57
C LYS A 23 -9.00 3.99 10.74
N SER A 24 -8.02 4.74 11.23
CA SER A 24 -7.46 5.91 10.54
C SER A 24 -6.66 5.52 9.29
N VAL A 25 -5.92 4.41 9.35
CA VAL A 25 -5.05 3.97 8.23
C VAL A 25 -5.75 3.02 7.25
N SER A 26 -6.94 2.50 7.55
CA SER A 26 -7.65 1.53 6.70
C SER A 26 -7.92 2.06 5.29
N LYS A 27 -8.22 3.36 5.16
CA LYS A 27 -8.44 4.04 3.85
C LYS A 27 -7.17 4.14 3.01
N THR A 28 -6.01 4.00 3.62
CA THR A 28 -4.70 4.06 2.98
C THR A 28 -4.20 2.66 2.61
N LEU A 29 -4.71 1.64 3.29
CA LEU A 29 -4.34 0.25 3.09
C LEU A 29 -4.74 -0.21 1.69
N GLY A 30 -3.79 -0.78 0.96
CA GLY A 30 -4.01 -1.18 -0.44
C GLY A 30 -4.12 -0.02 -1.43
N PHE A 31 -4.01 1.24 -1.00
CA PHE A 31 -4.17 2.42 -1.86
C PHE A 31 -2.92 3.30 -1.96
N SER A 32 -2.15 3.45 -0.88
CA SER A 32 -0.91 4.22 -0.85
C SER A 32 0.26 3.41 -0.32
N CYS A 33 1.45 3.60 -0.91
CA CYS A 33 2.68 3.03 -0.39
C CYS A 33 3.08 3.70 0.94
N VAL A 34 3.63 2.91 1.87
CA VAL A 34 4.14 3.40 3.18
C VAL A 34 5.17 4.52 3.01
N GLY A 35 5.97 4.47 1.94
CA GLY A 35 6.97 5.48 1.61
C GLY A 35 6.42 6.90 1.49
N ARG A 36 5.11 7.06 1.22
CA ARG A 36 4.45 8.36 1.15
C ARG A 36 4.50 9.13 2.49
N PHE A 37 4.49 8.41 3.61
CA PHE A 37 4.43 9.01 4.95
C PHE A 37 5.82 9.24 5.56
N ILE A 38 6.85 8.59 5.03
CA ILE A 38 8.25 8.72 5.50
C ILE A 38 9.13 9.55 4.54
N GLY A 39 8.54 10.27 3.60
CA GLY A 39 9.28 11.12 2.65
C GLY A 39 10.12 10.35 1.64
N ALA A 40 9.71 9.14 1.25
CA ALA A 40 10.41 8.36 0.23
C ALA A 40 10.31 9.00 -1.17
N GLY A 41 11.22 8.61 -2.06
CA GLY A 41 11.24 9.09 -3.44
C GLY A 41 10.15 8.48 -4.34
N SER A 42 10.11 8.95 -5.59
CA SER A 42 9.20 8.46 -6.63
C SER A 42 9.38 6.97 -6.93
N PRO A 43 8.33 6.28 -7.41
CA PRO A 43 8.45 4.89 -7.85
C PRO A 43 9.46 4.73 -8.98
N ARG A 44 10.10 3.56 -9.02
CA ARG A 44 11.16 3.23 -9.97
C ARG A 44 10.64 2.22 -10.99
N LYS A 45 11.16 2.28 -12.22
CA LYS A 45 10.81 1.32 -13.28
C LYS A 45 11.18 -0.13 -12.93
N LYS A 46 12.25 -0.30 -12.14
CA LYS A 46 12.68 -1.60 -11.60
C LYS A 46 12.65 -1.54 -10.08
N PRO A 47 12.10 -2.56 -9.39
CA PRO A 47 12.18 -2.65 -7.93
C PRO A 47 13.63 -2.72 -7.46
N ASP A 48 13.96 -1.99 -6.41
CA ASP A 48 15.28 -1.97 -5.76
C ASP A 48 15.19 -2.24 -4.25
N GLY A 49 14.01 -2.68 -3.78
CA GLY A 49 13.71 -2.95 -2.37
C GLY A 49 13.54 -1.72 -1.48
N LYS A 50 13.59 -0.49 -2.04
CA LYS A 50 13.36 0.74 -1.26
C LYS A 50 11.89 1.14 -1.24
N PRO A 51 11.41 1.84 -0.20
CA PRO A 51 10.07 2.44 -0.23
C PRO A 51 9.94 3.47 -1.37
N CYS A 52 8.70 3.74 -1.80
CA CYS A 52 8.35 4.82 -2.70
C CYS A 52 7.07 5.54 -2.24
N ASN A 53 6.82 6.74 -2.76
CA ASN A 53 5.69 7.59 -2.37
C ASN A 53 4.43 7.42 -3.25
N TRP A 54 4.35 6.34 -4.04
CA TRP A 54 3.25 6.10 -4.98
C TRP A 54 1.89 5.89 -4.29
N SER A 55 0.82 6.27 -4.98
CA SER A 55 -0.57 6.05 -4.58
C SER A 55 -1.45 5.88 -5.81
N LEU A 56 -2.58 5.17 -5.66
CA LEU A 56 -3.57 4.98 -6.71
C LEU A 56 -4.46 6.21 -6.99
N GLY A 57 -4.29 7.31 -6.26
CA GLY A 57 -5.10 8.54 -6.36
C GLY A 57 -4.64 9.56 -7.39
N GLY A 58 -4.16 9.12 -8.57
CA GLY A 58 -3.67 10.01 -9.63
C GLY A 58 -4.61 10.09 -10.84
N LEU A 59 -4.31 10.98 -11.79
CA LEU A 59 -5.04 11.13 -13.07
C LEU A 59 -5.03 9.85 -13.92
N LEU A 60 -4.07 8.95 -13.70
CA LEU A 60 -3.88 7.73 -14.46
C LEU A 60 -4.22 6.52 -13.59
N HIS A 61 -5.30 5.81 -13.94
CA HIS A 61 -5.76 4.56 -13.33
C HIS A 61 -4.84 3.40 -13.73
N LEU A 62 -3.61 3.41 -13.22
CA LEU A 62 -2.60 2.38 -13.48
C LEU A 62 -2.62 1.29 -12.40
N HIS A 63 -3.79 0.69 -12.17
CA HIS A 63 -4.00 -0.43 -11.27
C HIS A 63 -4.58 -1.64 -12.02
N GLU A 64 -4.36 -2.82 -11.47
CA GLU A 64 -4.81 -4.08 -12.06
C GLU A 64 -5.99 -4.70 -11.29
N LEU A 65 -6.21 -4.28 -10.03
CA LEU A 65 -7.23 -4.84 -9.14
C LEU A 65 -8.21 -3.78 -8.64
N GLU A 66 -9.50 -4.12 -8.69
CA GLU A 66 -10.61 -3.32 -8.18
C GLU A 66 -11.46 -4.18 -7.25
N VAL A 67 -11.89 -3.61 -6.13
CA VAL A 67 -12.80 -4.24 -5.17
C VAL A 67 -14.11 -3.46 -5.20
N ILE A 68 -15.23 -4.15 -5.44
CA ILE A 68 -16.56 -3.57 -5.42
C ILE A 68 -17.18 -3.87 -4.05
N ASP A 69 -17.64 -2.85 -3.34
CA ASP A 69 -18.32 -3.03 -2.06
C ASP A 69 -19.82 -3.38 -2.23
N GLU A 70 -20.50 -3.65 -1.11
CA GLU A 70 -21.93 -4.01 -1.10
C GLU A 70 -22.84 -2.89 -1.63
N GLU A 71 -22.36 -1.64 -1.62
CA GLU A 71 -23.06 -0.46 -2.13
C GLU A 71 -22.76 -0.20 -3.63
N GLY A 72 -21.87 -1.00 -4.23
CA GLY A 72 -21.47 -0.89 -5.63
C GLY A 72 -20.34 0.13 -5.90
N ASN A 73 -19.70 0.67 -4.86
CA ASN A 73 -18.57 1.58 -5.05
C ASN A 73 -17.31 0.79 -5.43
N VAL A 74 -16.56 1.33 -6.40
CA VAL A 74 -15.31 0.75 -6.88
C VAL A 74 -14.13 1.30 -6.09
N HIS A 75 -13.43 0.42 -5.39
CA HIS A 75 -12.22 0.71 -4.65
C HIS A 75 -11.02 0.17 -5.42
N MET A 76 -10.21 1.08 -5.95
CA MET A 76 -8.95 0.71 -6.59
C MET A 76 -7.98 0.27 -5.52
N VAL A 77 -7.46 -0.94 -5.65
CA VAL A 77 -6.50 -1.49 -4.70
C VAL A 77 -5.30 -2.05 -5.45
N PHE A 78 -4.18 -2.12 -4.76
CA PHE A 78 -3.04 -2.85 -5.30
C PHE A 78 -3.30 -4.36 -5.31
N GLU A 79 -2.57 -5.07 -6.15
CA GLU A 79 -2.51 -6.52 -6.11
C GLU A 79 -2.04 -7.00 -4.72
N PRO A 80 -2.76 -7.93 -4.07
CA PRO A 80 -2.37 -8.44 -2.77
C PRO A 80 -1.04 -9.18 -2.86
N ALA A 81 -0.21 -9.00 -1.82
CA ALA A 81 1.04 -9.75 -1.69
C ALA A 81 0.75 -11.25 -1.49
N THR A 82 1.72 -12.11 -1.86
CA THR A 82 1.62 -13.54 -1.53
C THR A 82 1.64 -13.75 -0.01
N ALA A 83 1.18 -14.91 0.46
CA ALA A 83 1.17 -15.24 1.89
C ALA A 83 2.56 -15.10 2.54
N GLU A 84 3.61 -15.53 1.84
CA GLU A 84 4.99 -15.47 2.31
C GLU A 84 5.47 -14.01 2.45
N GLN A 85 5.15 -13.18 1.46
CA GLN A 85 5.49 -11.75 1.46
C GLN A 85 4.75 -11.01 2.59
N ALA A 86 3.46 -11.30 2.77
CA ALA A 86 2.66 -10.73 3.85
C ALA A 86 3.19 -11.12 5.24
N GLN A 87 3.55 -12.40 5.44
CA GLN A 87 4.14 -12.88 6.68
C GLN A 87 5.52 -12.26 6.95
N ALA A 88 6.37 -12.15 5.94
CA ALA A 88 7.68 -11.52 6.08
C ALA A 88 7.56 -10.06 6.51
N LEU A 89 6.64 -9.31 5.89
CA LEU A 89 6.36 -7.93 6.27
C LEU A 89 5.76 -7.82 7.69
N ALA A 90 4.84 -8.72 8.05
CA ALA A 90 4.25 -8.74 9.38
C ALA A 90 5.32 -8.94 10.47
N LYS A 91 6.32 -9.81 10.24
CA LYS A 91 7.47 -10.01 11.16
C LYS A 91 8.32 -8.75 11.33
N GLN A 92 8.57 -8.00 10.26
CA GLN A 92 9.32 -6.74 10.32
C GLN A 92 8.58 -5.64 11.09
N ASN A 93 7.24 -5.75 11.15
CA ASN A 93 6.36 -4.76 11.76
C ASN A 93 5.71 -5.24 13.06
N ALA A 94 6.13 -6.41 13.57
CA ALA A 94 5.64 -6.97 14.83
C ALA A 94 5.77 -5.96 15.98
#